data_AF-A0A4Q3S449-F1
#
_entry.id   AF-A0A4Q3S449-F1
#
_cell.length_a   1.000
_cell.length_b   1.000
_cell.length_c   1.000
_cell.angle_alpha   90.00
_cell.angle_beta   90.00
_cell.angle_gamma   90.00
#
_symmetry.space_group_name_H-M   'P 1'
#
loop_
_entity.id
_entity.type
_entity.pdbx_description
1 polymer ?
#
loop_
_entity_poly.entity_id
_entity_poly.type
_entity_poly.pdbx_seq_one_letter_code
_entity_poly.pdbx_strand_id
1 'polypeptide(L)' 'LIQGYELLFAENNPAGVKAFCTELGLIDNYLRLPVTPVSKELHDRIKKFL' A
#
# COMPACT_ATOMS: atom_id res chain seq x y z
N LEU A 1 -9.17 10.72 8.09
CA LEU A 1 -9.35 10.55 6.61
C LEU A 1 -8.13 11.05 5.84
N ILE A 2 -7.66 12.29 6.05
CA ILE A 2 -6.53 12.88 5.29
C ILE A 2 -5.28 11.97 5.28
N GLN A 3 -4.83 11.50 6.45
CA GLN A 3 -3.63 10.66 6.55
C GLN A 3 -3.72 9.33 5.78
N GLY A 4 -4.89 8.69 5.75
CA GLY A 4 -5.08 7.45 4.99
C GLY A 4 -4.95 7.69 3.48
N TYR A 5 -5.47 8.81 2.99
CA TYR A 5 -5.30 9.20 1.58
C TYR A 5 -3.84 9.53 1.25
N GLU A 6 -3.13 10.24 2.13
CA GLU A 6 -1.70 10.49 1.94
C GLU A 6 -0.91 9.19 1.83
N LEU A 7 -1.21 8.18 2.66
CA LEU A 7 -0.55 6.87 2.57
C LEU A 7 -0.94 6.08 1.32
N LEU A 8 -2.21 6.11 0.91
CA LEU A 8 -2.71 5.42 -0.29
C LEU A 8 -2.06 5.94 -1.58
N PHE A 9 -1.72 7.22 -1.64
CA PHE A 9 -1.21 7.91 -2.82
C PHE A 9 0.22 8.43 -2.69
N ALA A 10 0.95 8.03 -1.64
CA ALA A 10 2.34 8.44 -1.42
C ALA A 10 3.30 7.94 -2.51
N GLU A 11 2.98 6.81 -3.14
CA GLU A 11 3.73 6.19 -4.24
C GLU A 11 2.78 5.85 -5.41
N ASN A 12 3.23 5.02 -6.36
CA ASN A 12 2.47 4.67 -7.55
C ASN A 12 1.13 3.97 -7.24
N ASN A 13 0.12 4.25 -8.06
CA ASN A 13 -1.14 3.51 -8.09
C ASN A 13 -0.99 2.31 -9.06
N PRO A 14 -1.36 1.07 -8.71
CA PRO A 14 -2.11 0.60 -7.53
C PRO A 14 -1.31 0.02 -6.37
N ALA A 15 -0.04 0.37 -6.18
CA ALA A 15 0.77 -0.23 -5.12
C ALA A 15 0.25 0.10 -3.71
N GLY A 16 -0.09 1.37 -3.45
CA GLY A 16 -0.58 1.80 -2.13
C GLY A 16 -1.89 1.12 -1.72
N VAL A 17 -2.91 1.14 -2.58
CA VAL A 17 -4.19 0.47 -2.28
C VAL A 17 -4.04 -1.04 -2.11
N LYS A 18 -3.16 -1.68 -2.89
CA LYS A 18 -2.87 -3.12 -2.72
C LYS A 18 -2.17 -3.42 -1.40
N ALA A 19 -1.26 -2.56 -0.95
CA ALA A 19 -0.63 -2.72 0.36
C ALA A 19 -1.67 -2.66 1.50
N PHE A 20 -2.61 -1.71 1.45
CA PHE A 20 -3.73 -1.65 2.40
C PHE A 20 -4.59 -2.91 2.37
N CYS A 21 -5.05 -3.34 1.18
CA CYS A 21 -5.87 -4.54 1.06
C CYS A 21 -5.15 -5.81 1.52
N THR A 22 -3.81 -5.86 1.39
CA THR A 22 -3.00 -6.97 1.90
C THR A 22 -2.94 -6.98 3.41
N GLU A 23 -2.61 -5.85 4.05
CA GLU A 23 -2.56 -5.77 5.53
C GLU A 23 -3.93 -6.01 6.17
N LEU A 24 -5.02 -5.68 5.47
CA LEU A 24 -6.39 -6.00 5.88
C LEU A 24 -6.80 -7.47 5.62
N GLY A 25 -5.92 -8.29 5.03
CA GLY A 25 -6.18 -9.72 4.76
C GLY A 25 -7.20 -9.97 3.65
N LEU A 26 -7.41 -9.01 2.74
CA LEU A 26 -8.41 -9.11 1.67
C LEU A 26 -7.86 -9.74 0.39
N ILE A 27 -6.58 -9.51 0.11
CA ILE A 27 -5.86 -10.02 -1.08
C ILE A 27 -4.40 -10.28 -0.73
N ASP A 28 -3.69 -11.02 -1.59
CA ASP A 28 -2.23 -11.10 -1.54
C ASP A 28 -1.57 -9.90 -2.25
N ASN A 29 -0.36 -9.51 -1.81
CA ASN A 29 0.40 -8.40 -2.40
C ASN A 29 1.16 -8.80 -3.68
N TYR A 30 0.48 -9.44 -4.63
CA TYR A 30 1.05 -9.76 -5.94
C TYR A 30 0.80 -8.64 -6.94
N LEU A 31 1.87 -8.12 -7.53
CA LEU A 31 1.83 -7.12 -8.59
C LEU A 31 2.49 -7.64 -9.87
N ARG A 32 2.09 -7.07 -11.00
CA ARG A 32 2.64 -7.37 -12.33
C ARG A 32 3.39 -6.14 -12.82
N LEU A 33 4.55 -6.37 -13.40
CA LEU A 33 5.33 -5.30 -14.03
C LEU A 33 4.48 -4.56 -15.07
N PRO A 34 4.64 -3.23 -15.20
CA PRO A 34 5.72 -2.42 -14.60
C PRO A 34 5.48 -1.98 -13.15
N VAL A 35 4.39 -2.39 -12.50
CA VAL A 35 4.05 -1.97 -11.14
C VAL A 35 4.77 -2.87 -10.12
N THR A 36 5.47 -2.25 -9.17
CA THR A 36 6.12 -2.91 -8.04
C THR A 36 5.37 -2.65 -6.74
N PRO A 37 5.59 -3.46 -5.68
CA PRO A 37 5.15 -3.10 -4.33
C PRO A 37 5.67 -1.72 -3.91
N VAL A 38 5.00 -1.11 -2.92
CA VAL A 38 5.50 0.11 -2.29
C VAL A 38 6.82 -0.15 -1.57
N SER A 39 7.58 0.92 -1.29
CA SER A 39 8.78 0.83 -0.46
C SER A 39 8.50 0.18 0.90
N LYS A 40 9.50 -0.47 1.49
CA LYS A 40 9.38 -1.11 2.81
C LYS A 40 8.99 -0.08 3.88
N GLU A 41 9.56 1.12 3.80
CA GLU A 41 9.30 2.22 4.71
C GLU A 41 7.84 2.70 4.61
N LEU A 42 7.27 2.79 3.41
CA LEU A 42 5.86 3.12 3.24
C LEU A 42 4.96 1.97 3.72
N HIS A 43 5.31 0.72 3.43
CA HIS A 43 4.57 -0.44 3.91
C HIS A 43 4.53 -0.48 5.45
N ASP A 44 5.65 -0.27 6.13
CA ASP A 44 5.73 -0.23 7.60
C ASP A 44 4.84 0.90 8.17
N ARG A 45 4.75 2.06 7.48
CA ARG A 45 3.84 3.15 7.85
C ARG A 45 2.36 2.79 7.65
N ILE A 46 2.03 2.09 6.58
CA ILE A 46 0.67 1.57 6.32
C ILE A 46 0.28 0.58 7.41
N LYS A 47 1.15 -0.37 7.74
CA LYS A 47 0.92 -1.36 8.79
C LYS A 47 0.77 -0.75 10.18
N LYS A 48 1.48 0.35 10.48
CA LYS A 48 1.33 1.08 11.74
C LYS A 48 0.04 1.90 11.80
N PHE A 49 -0.46 2.34 10.65
CA PHE A 49 -1.68 3.15 10.55
C PHE A 49 -2.94 2.30 10.71
N LEU A 50 -2.92 1.08 10.17
CA LEU A 50 -3.98 0.07 10.31
C LEU A 50 -3.91 -0.64 11.67
#